data_AF-A0A7C7PE68-F1
#
_entry.id   AF-A0A7C7PE68-F1
#
_cell.length_a   1.000
_cell.length_b   1.000
_cell.length_c   1.000
_cell.angle_alpha   90.00
_cell.angle_beta   90.00
_cell.angle_gamma   90.00
#
_symmetry.space_group_name_H-M   'P 1'
#
loop_
_entity.id
_entity.type
_entity.pdbx_description
1 polymer ?
#
loop_
_entity_poly.entity_id
_entity_poly.type
_entity_poly.pdbx_seq_one_letter_code
_entity_poly.pdbx_strand_id
1 'polypeptide(L)'
;MANTAEETKVNNQIIENLFNKCEASIKAFDNLIEKAKNLTKKKIVKDGSIDNALLEKEQFLCHGFSWLASYNFALREILNWAKNLEKNKKSFDLEKLILQSAFGEYLSQIIGGISMCQTEIIRAGDFGLTDEDINAFLIDEVKGLIKYGNTNDVRMQIAKHIVDNNYGNVGLEDETLEMIKDQFKKFSEDQVLPYAHEWHLKDELIPMEIIKQMADLGVFGLTIPEEFGGLGMKKIAMCVVTEELSRGYIGIGSIGTRAEIAAELIKLGGRDEQKKKWLPKIASGEILPTAVFSEPNTGSDLGSLKTRAVKEGNVYKITGNKTWITHGARTDIMTMMVRTNPNEKGYKGLSIILAEKPRGTDKEPFPAKGMSGSEIEVLGYRGMKEYEIAFDNFETKSENLLGSEEGKGFKQLMETVESARIQTAARAI
;
A
#
# COMPACT_ATOMS: atom_id res chain seq x y z
N MET A 1 -42.44 -34.43 -36.45
CA MET A 1 -41.01 -34.64 -36.72
C MET A 1 -40.31 -33.32 -36.47
N ALA A 2 -39.42 -33.30 -35.45
CA ALA A 2 -38.39 -32.31 -35.05
C ALA A 2 -38.65 -30.83 -35.40
N ASN A 3 -38.84 -29.87 -34.49
CA ASN A 3 -38.16 -29.57 -33.23
C ASN A 3 -36.64 -29.81 -33.25
N THR A 4 -35.91 -28.81 -33.74
CA THR A 4 -34.51 -28.57 -33.37
C THR A 4 -34.38 -27.10 -32.99
N ALA A 5 -34.30 -26.89 -31.68
CA ALA A 5 -33.77 -25.69 -31.09
C ALA A 5 -32.31 -25.51 -31.54
N GLU A 6 -31.95 -24.32 -31.97
CA GLU A 6 -30.57 -23.82 -31.98
C GLU A 6 -30.48 -22.60 -31.03
N GLU A 7 -30.99 -22.79 -29.81
CA GLU A 7 -30.54 -22.04 -28.63
C GLU A 7 -29.61 -22.94 -27.82
N THR A 8 -28.33 -23.01 -28.20
CA THR A 8 -27.17 -23.23 -27.30
C THR A 8 -25.85 -23.23 -28.08
N LYS A 9 -25.20 -22.06 -28.20
CA LYS A 9 -23.74 -21.95 -28.39
C LYS A 9 -23.17 -20.93 -27.41
N VAL A 10 -23.20 -21.26 -26.13
CA VAL A 10 -22.06 -20.91 -25.26
C VAL A 10 -21.03 -22.01 -25.55
N ASN A 11 -19.79 -21.66 -25.92
CA ASN A 11 -18.57 -22.49 -25.81
C ASN A 11 -17.52 -22.04 -26.85
N ASN A 12 -16.38 -21.45 -26.53
CA ASN A 12 -15.86 -20.95 -25.28
C ASN A 12 -14.91 -19.83 -25.74
N GLN A 13 -15.16 -18.56 -25.44
CA GLN A 13 -14.35 -17.42 -25.91
C GLN A 13 -12.95 -17.36 -25.25
N ILE A 14 -12.56 -18.48 -24.66
CA ILE A 14 -11.31 -18.73 -23.99
C ILE A 14 -10.32 -19.19 -25.06
N ILE A 15 -9.16 -18.53 -25.10
CA ILE A 15 -8.11 -18.85 -26.07
C ILE A 15 -7.60 -20.27 -25.81
N GLU A 16 -7.50 -21.10 -26.86
CA GLU A 16 -6.90 -22.43 -26.76
C GLU A 16 -5.43 -22.35 -26.31
N ASN A 17 -5.03 -23.26 -25.43
CA ASN A 17 -3.68 -23.30 -24.85
C ASN A 17 -3.28 -21.98 -24.16
N LEU A 18 -4.24 -21.27 -23.54
CA LEU A 18 -4.04 -19.96 -22.90
C LEU A 18 -2.80 -19.90 -21.99
N PHE A 19 -2.63 -20.84 -21.07
CA PHE A 19 -1.49 -20.87 -20.15
C PHE A 19 -0.15 -20.92 -20.88
N ASN A 20 -0.02 -21.77 -21.89
CA ASN A 20 1.21 -21.87 -22.69
C ASN A 20 1.49 -20.57 -23.44
N LYS A 21 0.45 -19.90 -23.97
CA LYS A 21 0.60 -18.59 -24.64
C LYS A 21 1.03 -17.50 -23.66
N CYS A 22 0.45 -17.46 -22.47
CA CYS A 22 0.84 -16.54 -21.40
C CYS A 22 2.32 -16.77 -20.98
N GLU A 23 2.73 -18.02 -20.78
CA GLU A 23 4.13 -18.35 -20.46
C GLU A 23 5.10 -17.93 -21.56
N ALA A 24 4.79 -18.22 -22.83
CA ALA A 24 5.61 -17.82 -23.97
C ALA A 24 5.74 -16.29 -24.05
N SER A 25 4.64 -15.58 -23.79
CA SER A 25 4.60 -14.11 -23.79
C SER A 25 5.46 -13.50 -22.69
N ILE A 26 5.43 -14.07 -21.47
CA ILE A 26 6.32 -13.64 -20.38
C ILE A 26 7.79 -13.86 -20.77
N LYS A 27 8.14 -15.03 -21.33
CA LYS A 27 9.52 -15.32 -21.78
C LYS A 27 9.99 -14.34 -22.86
N ALA A 28 9.12 -13.99 -23.80
CA ALA A 28 9.42 -12.97 -24.81
C ALA A 28 9.60 -11.59 -24.15
N PHE A 29 8.74 -11.25 -23.20
CA PHE A 29 8.81 -9.98 -22.49
C PHE A 29 10.08 -9.85 -21.64
N ASP A 30 10.58 -10.94 -21.05
CA ASP A 30 11.82 -10.96 -20.27
C ASP A 30 13.04 -10.51 -21.07
N ASN A 31 13.10 -10.88 -22.34
CA ASN A 31 14.17 -10.43 -23.23
C ASN A 31 14.05 -8.93 -23.52
N LEU A 32 12.82 -8.43 -23.72
CA LEU A 32 12.57 -7.02 -24.00
C LEU A 32 12.89 -6.13 -22.79
N ILE A 33 12.45 -6.53 -21.59
CA ILE A 33 12.70 -5.77 -20.36
C ILE A 33 14.19 -5.75 -19.99
N GLU A 34 14.93 -6.85 -20.19
CA GLU A 34 16.37 -6.87 -19.93
C GLU A 34 17.12 -5.94 -20.91
N LYS A 35 16.69 -5.86 -22.18
CA LYS A 35 17.20 -4.85 -23.12
C LYS A 35 16.88 -3.43 -22.65
N ALA A 36 15.62 -3.15 -22.29
CA ALA A 36 15.19 -1.84 -21.79
C ALA A 36 15.97 -1.41 -20.54
N LYS A 37 16.22 -2.34 -19.62
CA LYS A 37 17.04 -2.14 -18.41
C LYS A 37 18.46 -1.74 -18.76
N ASN A 38 19.09 -2.47 -19.68
CA ASN A 38 20.47 -2.20 -20.08
C ASN A 38 20.60 -0.86 -20.81
N LEU A 39 19.63 -0.51 -21.66
CA LEU A 39 19.59 0.79 -22.33
C LEU A 39 19.36 1.94 -21.34
N THR A 40 18.44 1.77 -20.39
CA THR A 40 18.20 2.75 -19.31
C THR A 40 19.46 2.94 -18.48
N LYS A 41 20.12 1.85 -18.07
CA LYS A 41 21.35 1.88 -17.28
C LYS A 41 22.46 2.66 -17.98
N LYS A 42 22.61 2.53 -19.30
CA LYS A 42 23.62 3.28 -20.08
C LYS A 42 23.43 4.79 -20.00
N LYS A 43 22.21 5.28 -19.76
CA LYS A 43 21.95 6.72 -19.65
C LYS A 43 22.19 7.32 -18.26
N ILE A 44 22.15 6.48 -17.22
CA ILE A 44 22.20 6.95 -15.82
C ILE A 44 23.46 6.51 -15.06
N VAL A 45 24.26 5.60 -15.63
CA VAL A 45 25.51 5.15 -15.01
C VAL A 45 26.69 5.94 -15.56
N LYS A 46 27.45 6.54 -14.65
CA LYS A 46 28.73 7.20 -14.91
C LYS A 46 29.78 6.65 -13.96
N ASP A 47 30.98 6.38 -14.47
CA ASP A 47 32.11 5.88 -13.68
C ASP A 47 31.79 4.61 -12.85
N GLY A 48 30.94 3.73 -13.40
CA GLY A 48 30.57 2.45 -12.79
C GLY A 48 29.47 2.52 -11.71
N SER A 49 28.90 3.70 -11.44
CA SER A 49 27.83 3.88 -10.45
C SER A 49 26.69 4.74 -11.01
N ILE A 50 25.51 4.69 -10.37
CA ILE A 50 24.39 5.56 -10.72
C ILE A 50 24.77 7.00 -10.37
N ASP A 51 24.67 7.90 -11.36
CA ASP A 51 24.88 9.32 -11.19
C ASP A 51 23.55 10.03 -10.93
N ASN A 52 23.45 10.79 -9.84
CA ASN A 52 22.20 11.43 -9.43
C ASN A 52 21.72 12.51 -10.43
N ALA A 53 22.64 13.25 -11.06
CA ALA A 53 22.27 14.29 -12.01
C ALA A 53 21.75 13.68 -13.31
N LEU A 54 22.31 12.55 -13.75
CA LEU A 54 21.79 11.79 -14.87
C LEU A 54 20.46 11.11 -14.54
N LEU A 55 20.30 10.59 -13.32
CA LEU A 55 19.04 10.00 -12.86
C LEU A 55 17.90 11.03 -12.87
N GLU A 56 18.17 12.26 -12.41
CA GLU A 56 17.20 13.37 -12.46
C GLU A 56 16.90 13.80 -13.90
N LYS A 57 17.93 13.93 -14.74
CA LYS A 57 17.76 14.27 -16.15
C LYS A 57 16.92 13.25 -16.91
N GLU A 58 17.12 11.96 -16.64
CA GLU A 58 16.45 10.84 -17.32
C GLU A 58 15.28 10.28 -16.48
N GLN A 59 14.72 11.08 -15.57
CA GLN A 59 13.69 10.64 -14.63
C GLN A 59 12.48 9.98 -15.31
N PHE A 60 11.97 10.57 -16.40
CA PHE A 60 10.87 10.00 -17.19
C PHE A 60 11.18 8.58 -17.66
N LEU A 61 12.39 8.35 -18.16
CA LEU A 61 12.84 7.04 -18.60
C LEU A 61 12.97 6.04 -17.44
N CYS A 62 13.53 6.49 -16.30
CA CYS A 62 13.68 5.63 -15.13
C CYS A 62 12.34 5.23 -14.51
N HIS A 63 11.40 6.17 -14.40
CA HIS A 63 10.03 5.88 -13.97
C HIS A 63 9.34 4.95 -14.97
N GLY A 64 9.51 5.22 -16.26
CA GLY A 64 9.02 4.37 -17.34
C GLY A 64 9.51 2.92 -17.22
N PHE A 65 10.79 2.73 -16.89
CA PHE A 65 11.34 1.40 -16.65
C PHE A 65 10.69 0.73 -15.44
N SER A 66 10.44 1.47 -14.35
CA SER A 66 9.70 0.94 -13.20
C SER A 66 8.30 0.46 -13.58
N TRP A 67 7.56 1.23 -14.39
CA TRP A 67 6.24 0.83 -14.89
C TRP A 67 6.29 -0.41 -15.80
N LEU A 68 7.27 -0.48 -16.70
CA LEU A 68 7.50 -1.66 -17.54
C LEU A 68 7.79 -2.91 -16.69
N ALA A 69 8.61 -2.77 -15.64
CA ALA A 69 8.89 -3.83 -14.69
C ALA A 69 7.65 -4.25 -13.89
N SER A 70 6.83 -3.29 -13.44
CA SER A 70 5.55 -3.58 -12.78
C SER A 70 4.61 -4.39 -13.67
N TYR A 71 4.55 -4.10 -14.98
CA TYR A 71 3.75 -4.89 -15.93
C TYR A 71 4.25 -6.32 -16.06
N ASN A 72 5.58 -6.53 -16.09
CA ASN A 72 6.17 -7.88 -16.14
C ASN A 72 5.80 -8.69 -14.90
N PHE A 73 5.92 -8.09 -13.71
CA PHE A 73 5.50 -8.73 -12.46
C PHE A 73 3.99 -8.98 -12.43
N ALA A 74 3.15 -8.03 -12.81
CA ALA A 74 1.70 -8.20 -12.83
C ALA A 74 1.25 -9.38 -13.71
N LEU A 75 1.82 -9.50 -14.93
CA LEU A 75 1.52 -10.60 -15.85
C LEU A 75 1.96 -11.97 -15.30
N ARG A 76 3.08 -12.01 -14.56
CA ARG A 76 3.55 -13.23 -13.89
C ARG A 76 2.62 -13.64 -12.76
N GLU A 77 2.27 -12.70 -11.89
CA GLU A 77 1.46 -13.00 -10.71
C GLU A 77 0.02 -13.38 -11.08
N ILE A 78 -0.58 -12.73 -12.08
CA ILE A 78 -1.91 -13.16 -12.57
C ILE A 78 -1.85 -14.54 -13.25
N LEU A 79 -0.76 -14.89 -13.93
CA LEU A 79 -0.59 -16.24 -14.46
C LEU A 79 -0.43 -17.28 -13.33
N ASN A 80 0.35 -16.95 -12.30
CA ASN A 80 0.55 -17.81 -11.14
C ASN A 80 -0.77 -18.05 -10.39
N TRP A 81 -1.54 -16.99 -10.15
CA TRP A 81 -2.89 -17.05 -9.59
C TRP A 81 -3.78 -18.03 -10.36
N ALA A 82 -3.90 -17.87 -11.67
CA ALA A 82 -4.75 -18.72 -12.49
C ALA A 82 -4.30 -20.19 -12.51
N LYS A 83 -2.98 -20.44 -12.51
CA LYS A 83 -2.42 -21.81 -12.42
C LYS A 83 -2.70 -22.47 -11.08
N ASN A 84 -2.62 -21.73 -9.98
CA ASN A 84 -2.92 -22.25 -8.64
C ASN A 84 -4.39 -22.66 -8.55
N LEU A 85 -5.30 -21.83 -9.06
CA LEU A 85 -6.72 -22.16 -9.15
C LEU A 85 -6.98 -23.41 -10.01
N GLU A 86 -6.31 -23.54 -11.17
CA GLU A 86 -6.45 -24.71 -12.03
C GLU A 86 -6.01 -26.01 -11.32
N LYS A 87 -4.86 -25.97 -10.64
CA LYS A 87 -4.32 -27.10 -9.89
C LYS A 87 -5.31 -27.62 -8.85
N ASN A 88 -6.08 -26.70 -8.24
CA ASN A 88 -7.06 -27.00 -7.22
C ASN A 88 -8.45 -27.37 -7.79
N LYS A 89 -8.55 -27.61 -9.11
CA LYS A 89 -9.75 -28.10 -9.83
C LYS A 89 -11.00 -27.26 -9.61
N LYS A 90 -10.86 -25.98 -9.28
CA LYS A 90 -11.99 -25.06 -9.25
C LYS A 90 -12.39 -24.78 -10.70
N SER A 91 -13.69 -24.84 -11.04
CA SER A 91 -14.17 -24.39 -12.35
C SER A 91 -13.99 -22.86 -12.42
N PHE A 92 -13.32 -22.36 -13.46
CA PHE A 92 -12.79 -21.00 -13.44
C PHE A 92 -12.81 -20.30 -14.82
N ASP A 93 -13.88 -20.52 -15.60
CA ASP A 93 -14.00 -19.92 -16.94
C ASP A 93 -13.94 -18.38 -16.87
N LEU A 94 -14.54 -17.76 -15.84
CA LEU A 94 -14.42 -16.32 -15.58
C LEU A 94 -12.96 -15.91 -15.36
N GLU A 95 -12.22 -16.65 -14.56
CA GLU A 95 -10.83 -16.35 -14.23
C GLU A 95 -9.91 -16.56 -15.44
N LYS A 96 -10.21 -17.51 -16.33
CA LYS A 96 -9.54 -17.61 -17.64
C LYS A 96 -9.84 -16.39 -18.52
N LEU A 97 -11.08 -15.90 -18.53
CA LEU A 97 -11.46 -14.68 -19.24
C LEU A 97 -10.71 -13.45 -18.67
N ILE A 98 -10.61 -13.34 -17.34
CA ILE A 98 -9.82 -12.29 -16.66
C ILE A 98 -8.35 -12.39 -17.05
N LEU A 99 -7.76 -13.59 -16.99
CA LEU A 99 -6.36 -13.83 -17.35
C LEU A 99 -6.06 -13.38 -18.78
N GLN A 100 -6.85 -13.86 -19.76
CA GLN A 100 -6.60 -13.49 -21.17
C GLN A 100 -6.88 -12.01 -21.44
N SER A 101 -7.87 -11.41 -20.76
CA SER A 101 -8.16 -9.99 -20.88
C SER A 101 -7.01 -9.14 -20.35
N ALA A 102 -6.46 -9.51 -19.19
CA ALA A 102 -5.29 -8.86 -18.61
C ALA A 102 -4.06 -8.96 -19.52
N PHE A 103 -3.75 -10.16 -20.04
CA PHE A 103 -2.66 -10.33 -21.01
C PHE A 103 -2.91 -9.53 -22.29
N GLY A 104 -4.12 -9.58 -22.86
CA GLY A 104 -4.46 -8.83 -24.07
C GLY A 104 -4.27 -7.33 -23.89
N GLU A 105 -4.73 -6.77 -22.77
CA GLU A 105 -4.60 -5.35 -22.46
C GLU A 105 -3.14 -4.94 -22.19
N TYR A 106 -2.46 -5.63 -21.27
CA TYR A 106 -1.11 -5.24 -20.83
C TYR A 106 -0.09 -5.42 -21.94
N LEU A 107 -0.20 -6.48 -22.75
CA LEU A 107 0.66 -6.66 -23.93
C LEU A 107 0.40 -5.58 -24.99
N SER A 108 -0.86 -5.15 -25.16
CA SER A 108 -1.21 -4.05 -26.06
C SER A 108 -0.59 -2.74 -25.61
N GLN A 109 -0.62 -2.44 -24.30
CA GLN A 109 0.00 -1.25 -23.72
C GLN A 109 1.53 -1.28 -23.75
N ILE A 110 2.17 -2.44 -23.61
CA ILE A 110 3.63 -2.57 -23.78
C ILE A 110 4.06 -2.10 -25.20
N ILE A 111 3.22 -2.33 -26.21
CA ILE A 111 3.46 -1.90 -27.59
C ILE A 111 3.01 -0.45 -27.83
N GLY A 112 1.80 -0.10 -27.40
CA GLY A 112 1.16 1.20 -27.67
C GLY A 112 1.63 2.33 -26.76
N GLY A 113 2.20 1.99 -25.61
CA GLY A 113 2.64 2.89 -24.56
C GLY A 113 1.93 2.63 -23.23
N ILE A 114 2.69 2.58 -22.14
CA ILE A 114 2.18 2.40 -20.78
C ILE A 114 1.91 3.77 -20.17
N SER A 115 0.67 3.99 -19.71
CA SER A 115 0.26 5.24 -19.06
C SER A 115 0.77 5.27 -17.61
N MET A 116 1.75 6.12 -17.32
CA MET A 116 2.23 6.36 -15.96
C MET A 116 1.33 7.34 -15.21
N CYS A 117 0.81 8.31 -15.95
CA CYS A 117 -0.35 9.13 -15.61
C CYS A 117 -1.13 9.42 -16.91
N GLN A 118 -2.21 10.21 -16.85
CA GLN A 118 -3.05 10.49 -18.02
C GLN A 118 -2.29 11.14 -19.20
N THR A 119 -1.21 11.88 -18.92
CA THR A 119 -0.44 12.61 -19.94
C THR A 119 0.99 12.10 -20.15
N GLU A 120 1.47 11.23 -19.26
CA GLU A 120 2.82 10.64 -19.35
C GLU A 120 2.71 9.19 -19.77
N ILE A 121 3.06 8.93 -21.03
CA ILE A 121 2.97 7.61 -21.65
C ILE A 121 4.38 7.19 -22.08
N ILE A 122 4.95 6.19 -21.40
CA ILE A 122 6.25 5.62 -21.75
C ILE A 122 6.09 4.62 -22.89
N ARG A 123 6.93 4.72 -23.91
CA ARG A 123 6.93 3.85 -25.10
C ARG A 123 8.26 3.15 -25.28
N ALA A 124 8.26 2.10 -26.09
CA ALA A 124 9.46 1.36 -26.46
C ALA A 124 10.61 2.28 -26.96
N GLY A 125 10.28 3.24 -27.83
CA GLY A 125 11.25 4.18 -28.37
C GLY A 125 11.92 5.08 -27.34
N ASP A 126 11.25 5.38 -26.21
CA ASP A 126 11.83 6.21 -25.14
C ASP A 126 13.01 5.51 -24.47
N PHE A 127 12.94 4.17 -24.36
CA PHE A 127 14.05 3.33 -23.91
C PHE A 127 15.18 3.21 -24.94
N GLY A 128 14.94 3.59 -26.19
CA GLY A 128 15.83 3.32 -27.32
C GLY A 128 15.72 1.89 -27.86
N LEU A 129 14.60 1.20 -27.59
CA LEU A 129 14.31 -0.09 -28.22
C LEU A 129 14.01 0.11 -29.71
N THR A 130 14.52 -0.79 -30.54
CA THR A 130 14.38 -0.76 -31.99
C THR A 130 13.15 -1.52 -32.48
N ASP A 131 12.77 -1.32 -33.74
CA ASP A 131 11.72 -2.13 -34.39
C ASP A 131 12.07 -3.62 -34.40
N GLU A 132 13.37 -3.96 -34.51
CA GLU A 132 13.83 -5.36 -34.41
C GLU A 132 13.57 -5.95 -33.03
N ASP A 133 13.79 -5.17 -31.97
CA ASP A 133 13.51 -5.60 -30.59
C ASP A 133 12.02 -5.84 -30.39
N ILE A 134 11.18 -4.97 -30.94
CA ILE A 134 9.72 -5.09 -30.85
C ILE A 134 9.22 -6.26 -31.68
N ASN A 135 9.73 -6.47 -32.90
CA ASN A 135 9.40 -7.61 -33.73
C ASN A 135 9.80 -8.95 -33.07
N ALA A 136 10.93 -8.99 -32.36
CA ALA A 136 11.36 -10.16 -31.61
C ALA A 136 10.45 -10.47 -30.41
N PHE A 137 9.86 -9.45 -29.79
CA PHE A 137 8.87 -9.61 -28.73
C PHE A 137 7.50 -10.08 -29.28
N LEU A 138 7.11 -9.61 -30.46
CA LEU A 138 5.83 -9.92 -31.12
C LEU A 138 5.80 -11.32 -31.76
N ILE A 139 6.08 -12.37 -30.97
CA ILE A 139 5.84 -13.76 -31.35
C ILE A 139 4.34 -14.04 -31.55
N ASP A 140 4.00 -15.17 -32.18
CA ASP A 140 2.61 -15.48 -32.55
C ASP A 140 1.67 -15.58 -31.32
N GLU A 141 2.18 -16.05 -30.19
CA GLU A 141 1.44 -16.10 -28.92
C GLU A 141 1.09 -14.70 -28.42
N VAL A 142 2.05 -13.77 -28.45
CA VAL A 142 1.85 -12.37 -28.04
C VAL A 142 0.85 -11.69 -28.98
N LYS A 143 1.04 -11.84 -30.30
CA LYS A 143 0.11 -11.31 -31.32
C LYS A 143 -1.30 -11.86 -31.14
N GLY A 144 -1.42 -13.16 -30.83
CA GLY A 144 -2.70 -13.81 -30.57
C GLY A 144 -3.40 -13.25 -29.34
N LEU A 145 -2.68 -13.08 -28.22
CA LEU A 145 -3.24 -12.51 -26.99
C LEU A 145 -3.64 -11.05 -27.16
N ILE A 146 -2.82 -10.23 -27.83
CA ILE A 146 -3.16 -8.83 -28.16
C ILE A 146 -4.46 -8.79 -28.98
N LYS A 147 -4.54 -9.62 -30.03
CA LYS A 147 -5.66 -9.57 -30.97
C LYS A 147 -6.98 -10.10 -30.38
N TYR A 148 -6.91 -11.14 -29.56
CA TYR A 148 -8.11 -11.90 -29.15
C TYR A 148 -8.37 -11.89 -27.64
N GLY A 149 -7.40 -11.50 -26.80
CA GLY A 149 -7.47 -11.61 -25.35
C GLY A 149 -8.45 -10.64 -24.70
N ASN A 150 -8.51 -9.39 -25.18
CA ASN A 150 -9.40 -8.34 -24.66
C ASN A 150 -10.36 -7.82 -25.76
N THR A 151 -11.15 -8.71 -26.36
CA THR A 151 -12.17 -8.30 -27.33
C THR A 151 -13.44 -7.80 -26.63
N ASN A 152 -14.34 -7.15 -27.37
CA ASN A 152 -15.65 -6.75 -26.83
C ASN A 152 -16.40 -7.95 -26.25
N ASP A 153 -16.40 -9.07 -26.96
CA ASP A 153 -17.11 -10.27 -26.56
C ASP A 153 -16.59 -10.83 -25.23
N VAL A 154 -15.27 -10.88 -25.05
CA VAL A 154 -14.63 -11.28 -23.78
C VAL A 154 -15.07 -10.36 -22.64
N ARG A 155 -15.01 -9.03 -22.85
CA ARG A 155 -15.48 -8.06 -21.85
C ARG A 155 -16.96 -8.25 -21.51
N MET A 156 -17.80 -8.51 -22.51
CA MET A 156 -19.23 -8.74 -22.28
C MET A 156 -19.50 -10.02 -21.50
N GLN A 157 -18.69 -11.07 -21.63
CA GLN A 157 -18.82 -12.27 -20.78
C GLN A 157 -18.40 -12.00 -19.34
N ILE A 158 -17.26 -11.34 -19.13
CA ILE A 158 -16.82 -10.92 -17.79
C ILE A 158 -17.89 -10.05 -17.13
N ALA A 159 -18.45 -9.09 -17.88
CA ALA A 159 -19.50 -8.19 -17.39
C ALA A 159 -20.77 -8.93 -16.95
N LYS A 160 -21.17 -10.03 -17.62
CA LYS A 160 -22.32 -10.84 -17.20
C LYS A 160 -22.11 -11.42 -15.80
N HIS A 161 -20.91 -11.94 -15.51
CA HIS A 161 -20.60 -12.45 -14.17
C HIS A 161 -20.62 -11.34 -13.12
N ILE A 162 -20.10 -10.15 -13.45
CA ILE A 162 -20.12 -8.99 -12.56
C ILE A 162 -21.55 -8.57 -12.18
N VAL A 163 -22.49 -8.60 -13.12
CA VAL A 163 -23.91 -8.30 -12.86
C VAL A 163 -24.51 -9.23 -11.81
N ASP A 164 -24.06 -10.49 -11.78
CA ASP A 164 -24.47 -11.48 -10.78
C ASP A 164 -23.63 -11.41 -9.47
N ASN A 165 -22.90 -10.30 -9.25
CA ASN A 165 -21.94 -10.10 -8.15
C ASN A 165 -20.83 -11.17 -8.08
N ASN A 166 -20.51 -11.80 -9.21
CA ASN A 166 -19.40 -12.73 -9.32
C ASN A 166 -18.19 -12.04 -9.97
N TYR A 167 -17.20 -11.70 -9.14
CA TYR A 167 -15.96 -11.02 -9.56
C TYR A 167 -14.78 -11.99 -9.75
N GLY A 168 -15.02 -13.28 -9.68
CA GLY A 168 -13.99 -14.32 -9.72
C GLY A 168 -13.40 -14.66 -8.36
N ASN A 169 -12.67 -15.78 -8.32
CA ASN A 169 -12.00 -16.31 -7.16
C ASN A 169 -10.67 -15.59 -6.93
N VAL A 170 -10.54 -14.92 -5.78
CA VAL A 170 -9.31 -14.20 -5.40
C VAL A 170 -8.11 -15.11 -5.15
N GLY A 171 -8.32 -16.42 -4.97
CA GLY A 171 -7.23 -17.39 -4.77
C GLY A 171 -6.55 -17.30 -3.41
N LEU A 172 -7.31 -17.01 -2.33
CA LEU A 172 -6.78 -17.05 -0.96
C LEU A 172 -6.39 -18.47 -0.54
N GLU A 173 -7.18 -19.47 -0.99
CA GLU A 173 -6.92 -20.91 -0.81
C GLU A 173 -6.66 -21.35 0.64
N ASP A 174 -7.20 -20.58 1.59
CA ASP A 174 -7.09 -20.79 3.03
C ASP A 174 -8.46 -20.46 3.66
N GLU A 175 -9.10 -21.46 4.26
CA GLU A 175 -10.44 -21.33 4.87
C GLU A 175 -10.45 -20.27 5.99
N THR A 176 -9.33 -20.10 6.71
CA THR A 176 -9.21 -19.07 7.75
C THR A 176 -9.23 -17.68 7.14
N LEU A 177 -8.52 -17.48 6.02
CA LEU A 177 -8.52 -16.19 5.32
C LEU A 177 -9.89 -15.87 4.71
N GLU A 178 -10.59 -16.87 4.18
CA GLU A 178 -11.97 -16.68 3.67
C GLU A 178 -12.93 -16.33 4.81
N MET A 179 -12.82 -16.98 5.98
CA MET A 179 -13.62 -16.63 7.16
C MET A 179 -13.33 -15.21 7.65
N ILE A 180 -12.07 -14.80 7.68
CA ILE A 180 -11.66 -13.42 8.02
C ILE A 180 -12.28 -12.44 7.03
N LYS A 181 -12.17 -12.72 5.73
CA LYS A 181 -12.77 -11.92 4.68
C LYS A 181 -14.27 -11.73 4.91
N ASP A 182 -15.02 -12.81 5.08
CA ASP A 182 -16.47 -12.75 5.31
C ASP A 182 -16.83 -12.00 6.59
N GLN A 183 -16.05 -12.16 7.66
CA GLN A 183 -16.24 -11.44 8.92
C GLN A 183 -16.09 -9.93 8.72
N PHE A 184 -15.02 -9.47 8.09
CA PHE A 184 -14.76 -8.04 7.91
C PHE A 184 -15.59 -7.41 6.81
N LYS A 185 -15.95 -8.17 5.77
CA LYS A 185 -16.96 -7.77 4.79
C LYS A 185 -18.28 -7.46 5.49
N LYS A 186 -18.75 -8.38 6.33
CA LYS A 186 -19.98 -8.20 7.11
C LYS A 186 -19.88 -7.01 8.05
N PHE A 187 -18.75 -6.85 8.74
CA PHE A 187 -18.52 -5.67 9.58
C PHE A 187 -18.64 -4.36 8.78
N SER A 188 -18.02 -4.29 7.60
CA SER A 188 -18.12 -3.12 6.72
C SER A 188 -19.55 -2.87 6.23
N GLU A 189 -20.28 -3.92 5.86
CA GLU A 189 -21.67 -3.83 5.40
C GLU A 189 -22.64 -3.39 6.52
N ASP A 190 -22.42 -3.86 7.75
CA ASP A 190 -23.32 -3.59 8.87
C ASP A 190 -22.97 -2.31 9.64
N GLN A 191 -21.67 -1.99 9.79
CA GLN A 191 -21.18 -0.96 10.72
C GLN A 191 -20.54 0.25 10.03
N VAL A 192 -20.22 0.18 8.73
CA VAL A 192 -19.51 1.24 8.02
C VAL A 192 -20.35 1.84 6.90
N LEU A 193 -20.73 1.04 5.90
CA LEU A 193 -21.42 1.50 4.68
C LEU A 193 -22.71 2.30 4.97
N PRO A 194 -23.58 1.90 5.92
CA PRO A 194 -24.81 2.64 6.21
C PRO A 194 -24.57 4.05 6.80
N TYR A 195 -23.40 4.28 7.42
CA TYR A 195 -23.12 5.48 8.22
C TYR A 195 -22.08 6.41 7.59
N ALA A 196 -21.22 5.90 6.69
CA ALA A 196 -20.12 6.66 6.11
C ALA A 196 -20.56 7.97 5.44
N HIS A 197 -21.72 7.97 4.76
CA HIS A 197 -22.29 9.17 4.16
C HIS A 197 -22.69 10.22 5.20
N GLU A 198 -23.27 9.80 6.33
CA GLU A 198 -23.66 10.72 7.40
C GLU A 198 -22.43 11.35 8.06
N TRP A 199 -21.39 10.56 8.34
CA TRP A 199 -20.12 11.08 8.86
C TRP A 199 -19.53 12.13 7.92
N HIS A 200 -19.60 11.89 6.61
CA HIS A 200 -19.13 12.86 5.62
C HIS A 200 -19.93 14.17 5.64
N LEU A 201 -21.27 14.09 5.63
CA LEU A 201 -22.15 15.25 5.65
C LEU A 201 -21.96 16.11 6.91
N LYS A 202 -21.69 15.46 8.05
CA LYS A 202 -21.49 16.13 9.34
C LYS A 202 -20.06 16.58 9.59
N ASP A 203 -19.12 16.22 8.71
CA ASP A 203 -17.69 16.42 8.92
C ASP A 203 -17.16 15.81 10.23
N GLU A 204 -17.69 14.65 10.57
CA GLU A 204 -17.38 13.95 11.80
C GLU A 204 -16.22 12.97 11.60
N LEU A 205 -15.40 12.88 12.64
CA LEU A 205 -14.46 11.79 12.78
C LEU A 205 -15.22 10.44 12.86
N ILE A 206 -14.60 9.37 12.35
CA ILE A 206 -15.08 7.99 12.56
C ILE A 206 -15.34 7.79 14.05
N PRO A 207 -16.54 7.36 14.47
CA PRO A 207 -16.89 7.25 15.88
C PRO A 207 -15.94 6.35 16.67
N MET A 208 -15.67 6.69 17.93
CA MET A 208 -14.80 5.89 18.79
C MET A 208 -15.36 4.49 19.05
N GLU A 209 -16.68 4.34 18.96
CA GLU A 209 -17.40 3.09 19.07
C GLU A 209 -16.99 2.12 17.95
N ILE A 210 -16.80 2.61 16.73
CA ILE A 210 -16.33 1.80 15.60
C ILE A 210 -14.88 1.34 15.84
N ILE A 211 -14.02 2.25 16.32
CA ILE A 211 -12.64 1.92 16.68
C ILE A 211 -12.60 0.87 17.80
N LYS A 212 -13.49 0.98 18.79
CA LYS A 212 -13.61 -0.02 19.86
C LYS A 212 -14.05 -1.37 19.31
N GLN A 213 -15.05 -1.42 18.43
CA GLN A 213 -15.47 -2.67 17.80
C GLN A 213 -14.33 -3.31 17.00
N MET A 214 -13.53 -2.52 16.27
CA MET A 214 -12.33 -3.02 15.59
C MET A 214 -11.30 -3.61 16.57
N ALA A 215 -11.11 -2.98 17.73
CA ALA A 215 -10.25 -3.50 18.78
C ALA A 215 -10.78 -4.83 19.34
N ASP A 216 -12.09 -4.92 19.62
CA ASP A 216 -12.75 -6.13 20.13
C ASP A 216 -12.66 -7.30 19.12
N LEU A 217 -12.60 -6.99 17.82
CA LEU A 217 -12.36 -7.96 16.73
C LEU A 217 -10.87 -8.29 16.52
N GLY A 218 -9.96 -7.68 17.28
CA GLY A 218 -8.52 -7.96 17.23
C GLY A 218 -7.76 -7.29 16.08
N VAL A 219 -8.35 -6.32 15.37
CA VAL A 219 -7.74 -5.67 14.20
C VAL A 219 -6.37 -5.07 14.51
N PHE A 220 -6.25 -4.37 15.65
CA PHE A 220 -5.01 -3.67 16.01
C PHE A 220 -3.89 -4.61 16.49
N GLY A 221 -4.24 -5.84 16.85
CA GLY A 221 -3.32 -6.89 17.29
C GLY A 221 -3.08 -7.98 16.25
N LEU A 222 -3.67 -7.90 15.05
CA LEU A 222 -3.76 -9.01 14.11
C LEU A 222 -2.40 -9.65 13.80
N THR A 223 -1.38 -8.83 13.52
CA THR A 223 -0.01 -9.30 13.21
C THR A 223 0.97 -9.17 14.38
N ILE A 224 0.50 -8.71 15.54
CA ILE A 224 1.34 -8.59 16.74
C ILE A 224 1.53 -10.01 17.33
N PRO A 225 2.75 -10.40 17.77
CA PRO A 225 2.96 -11.69 18.38
C PRO A 225 2.06 -11.94 19.61
N GLU A 226 1.67 -13.19 19.82
CA GLU A 226 0.80 -13.59 20.94
C GLU A 226 1.40 -13.26 22.32
N GLU A 227 2.73 -13.30 22.47
CA GLU A 227 3.41 -12.91 23.72
C GLU A 227 3.18 -11.45 24.12
N PHE A 228 2.75 -10.61 23.17
CA PHE A 228 2.36 -9.22 23.37
C PHE A 228 0.84 -9.02 23.23
N GLY A 229 0.03 -10.08 23.34
CA GLY A 229 -1.44 -9.99 23.31
C GLY A 229 -2.05 -9.79 21.91
N GLY A 230 -1.29 -10.02 20.85
CA GLY A 230 -1.81 -10.05 19.48
C GLY A 230 -2.27 -11.44 19.03
N LEU A 231 -2.64 -11.57 17.75
CA LEU A 231 -3.12 -12.81 17.14
C LEU A 231 -2.05 -13.57 16.34
N GLY A 232 -0.85 -13.00 16.19
CA GLY A 232 0.28 -13.65 15.53
C GLY A 232 0.07 -13.99 14.05
N MET A 233 -0.93 -13.41 13.38
CA MET A 233 -1.27 -13.73 12.00
C MET A 233 -0.24 -13.16 11.01
N LYS A 234 -0.20 -13.77 9.82
CA LYS A 234 0.67 -13.34 8.72
C LYS A 234 0.12 -12.06 8.06
N LYS A 235 1.00 -11.35 7.35
CA LYS A 235 0.66 -10.10 6.64
C LYS A 235 -0.50 -10.24 5.65
N ILE A 236 -0.65 -11.40 5.00
CA ILE A 236 -1.76 -11.65 4.08
C ILE A 236 -3.13 -11.55 4.76
N ALA A 237 -3.25 -11.99 6.02
CA ALA A 237 -4.48 -11.83 6.79
C ALA A 237 -4.79 -10.34 7.00
N MET A 238 -3.77 -9.53 7.30
CA MET A 238 -3.94 -8.08 7.43
C MET A 238 -4.27 -7.40 6.11
N CYS A 239 -3.79 -7.89 4.96
CA CYS A 239 -4.26 -7.40 3.66
C CYS A 239 -5.76 -7.63 3.49
N VAL A 240 -6.23 -8.86 3.74
CA VAL A 240 -7.65 -9.21 3.62
C VAL A 240 -8.52 -8.35 4.53
N VAL A 241 -8.11 -8.16 5.80
CA VAL A 241 -8.82 -7.26 6.73
C VAL A 241 -8.84 -5.82 6.19
N THR A 242 -7.69 -5.32 5.75
CA THR A 242 -7.58 -3.94 5.25
C THR A 242 -8.40 -3.70 3.98
N GLU A 243 -8.43 -4.64 3.04
CA GLU A 243 -9.24 -4.58 1.81
C GLU A 243 -10.72 -4.46 2.16
N GLU A 244 -11.25 -5.38 2.98
CA GLU A 244 -12.67 -5.40 3.33
C GLU A 244 -13.11 -4.19 4.16
N LEU A 245 -12.24 -3.69 5.05
CA LEU A 245 -12.49 -2.44 5.79
C LEU A 245 -12.45 -1.20 4.88
N SER A 246 -11.51 -1.16 3.92
CA SER A 246 -11.33 -0.03 3.01
C SER A 246 -12.44 0.06 1.97
N ARG A 247 -12.99 -1.09 1.54
CA ARG A 247 -14.20 -1.19 0.72
C ARG A 247 -15.39 -0.47 1.37
N GLY A 248 -15.51 -0.54 2.70
CA GLY A 248 -16.50 0.21 3.45
C GLY A 248 -16.19 1.71 3.47
N TYR A 249 -15.00 2.05 3.97
CA TYR A 249 -14.46 3.40 3.94
C TYR A 249 -12.95 3.35 4.22
N ILE A 250 -12.13 3.92 3.33
CA ILE A 250 -10.65 3.89 3.43
C ILE A 250 -10.09 4.38 4.78
N GLY A 251 -10.83 5.23 5.49
CA GLY A 251 -10.47 5.67 6.84
C GLY A 251 -10.47 4.52 7.86
N ILE A 252 -11.40 3.58 7.74
CA ILE A 252 -11.51 2.42 8.64
C ILE A 252 -10.31 1.49 8.45
N GLY A 253 -10.01 1.10 7.21
CA GLY A 253 -8.81 0.29 6.91
C GLY A 253 -7.52 0.98 7.36
N SER A 254 -7.43 2.30 7.17
CA SER A 254 -6.25 3.07 7.55
C SER A 254 -6.01 3.14 9.07
N ILE A 255 -7.04 3.07 9.92
CA ILE A 255 -6.85 2.98 11.39
C ILE A 255 -6.13 1.67 11.74
N GLY A 256 -6.54 0.56 11.13
CA GLY A 256 -5.85 -0.74 11.28
C GLY A 256 -4.39 -0.68 10.82
N THR A 257 -4.14 -0.13 9.62
CA THR A 257 -2.78 0.04 9.09
C THR A 257 -1.89 0.89 10.01
N ARG A 258 -2.42 1.94 10.66
CA ARG A 258 -1.64 2.76 11.60
C ARG A 258 -1.13 1.93 12.77
N ALA A 259 -1.99 1.10 13.36
CA ALA A 259 -1.63 0.19 14.44
C ALA A 259 -0.58 -0.83 13.99
N GLU A 260 -0.78 -1.46 12.83
CA GLU A 260 0.15 -2.45 12.28
C GLU A 260 1.56 -1.88 12.08
N ILE A 261 1.67 -0.74 11.40
CA ILE A 261 2.98 -0.16 11.06
C ILE A 261 3.69 0.36 12.32
N ALA A 262 2.96 0.96 13.27
CA ALA A 262 3.56 1.38 14.54
C ALA A 262 4.04 0.18 15.36
N ALA A 263 3.26 -0.90 15.41
CA ALA A 263 3.63 -2.12 16.10
C ALA A 263 4.85 -2.79 15.45
N GLU A 264 4.91 -2.84 14.12
CA GLU A 264 6.07 -3.38 13.41
C GLU A 264 7.33 -2.55 13.65
N LEU A 265 7.22 -1.22 13.60
CA LEU A 265 8.31 -0.31 13.91
C LEU A 265 8.89 -0.55 15.31
N ILE A 266 8.03 -0.76 16.31
CA ILE A 266 8.44 -1.03 17.70
C ILE A 266 9.00 -2.45 17.84
N LYS A 267 8.39 -3.44 17.18
CA LYS A 267 8.84 -4.83 17.20
C LYS A 267 10.26 -4.98 16.63
N LEU A 268 10.55 -4.29 15.54
CA LEU A 268 11.84 -4.37 14.85
C LEU A 268 12.88 -3.44 15.49
N GLY A 269 12.52 -2.18 15.75
CA GLY A 269 13.47 -1.15 16.20
C GLY A 269 13.55 -0.93 17.71
N GLY A 270 12.60 -1.44 18.50
CA GLY A 270 12.50 -1.18 19.93
C GLY A 270 13.34 -2.11 20.81
N ARG A 271 13.65 -1.66 22.03
CA ARG A 271 14.17 -2.52 23.11
C ARG A 271 13.05 -3.38 23.71
N ASP A 272 13.41 -4.42 24.46
CA ASP A 272 12.42 -5.32 25.07
C ASP A 272 11.47 -4.62 26.02
N GLU A 273 11.94 -3.62 26.79
CA GLU A 273 11.07 -2.82 27.66
C GLU A 273 10.06 -2.00 26.86
N GLN A 274 10.45 -1.50 25.68
CA GLN A 274 9.56 -0.76 24.79
C GLN A 274 8.52 -1.69 24.17
N LYS A 275 8.93 -2.88 23.70
CA LYS A 275 8.01 -3.89 23.17
C LYS A 275 6.97 -4.30 24.20
N LYS A 276 7.41 -4.64 25.41
CA LYS A 276 6.54 -5.02 26.54
C LYS A 276 5.60 -3.89 26.98
N LYS A 277 6.05 -2.64 26.91
CA LYS A 277 5.22 -1.47 27.25
C LYS A 277 4.16 -1.16 26.19
N TRP A 278 4.54 -1.21 24.92
CA TRP A 278 3.74 -0.62 23.84
C TRP A 278 2.90 -1.62 23.06
N LEU A 279 3.46 -2.77 22.69
CA LEU A 279 2.78 -3.71 21.79
C LEU A 279 1.45 -4.24 22.38
N PRO A 280 1.36 -4.61 23.67
CA PRO A 280 0.08 -5.04 24.24
C PRO A 280 -1.02 -3.97 24.21
N LYS A 281 -0.64 -2.71 24.40
CA LYS A 281 -1.58 -1.59 24.39
C LYS A 281 -2.06 -1.24 23.00
N ILE A 282 -1.19 -1.38 22.00
CA ILE A 282 -1.58 -1.23 20.58
C ILE A 282 -2.49 -2.39 20.19
N ALA A 283 -2.12 -3.63 20.54
CA ALA A 283 -2.89 -4.83 20.21
C ALA A 283 -4.34 -4.76 20.70
N SER A 284 -4.55 -4.27 21.93
CA SER A 284 -5.86 -4.12 22.54
C SER A 284 -6.65 -2.88 22.10
N GLY A 285 -6.02 -1.95 21.36
CA GLY A 285 -6.59 -0.65 21.07
C GLY A 285 -6.70 0.29 22.28
N GLU A 286 -6.09 -0.04 23.42
CA GLU A 286 -5.99 0.88 24.57
C GLU A 286 -5.35 2.20 24.15
N ILE A 287 -4.31 2.11 23.31
CA ILE A 287 -3.64 3.26 22.72
C ILE A 287 -3.74 3.24 21.19
N LEU A 288 -3.87 4.43 20.62
CA LEU A 288 -3.94 4.64 19.18
C LEU A 288 -2.67 5.34 18.69
N PRO A 289 -1.91 4.74 17.75
CA PRO A 289 -0.71 5.35 17.22
C PRO A 289 -0.97 6.18 15.97
N THR A 290 -0.14 7.21 15.75
CA THR A 290 0.00 7.86 14.43
C THR A 290 1.43 8.17 14.09
N ALA A 291 1.71 8.31 12.79
CA ALA A 291 3.03 8.66 12.27
C ALA A 291 3.17 10.18 12.15
N VAL A 292 4.29 10.71 12.64
CA VAL A 292 4.55 12.16 12.65
C VAL A 292 5.89 12.46 11.98
N PHE A 293 5.84 12.54 10.64
CA PHE A 293 7.03 12.61 9.79
C PHE A 293 7.10 13.91 9.00
N SER A 294 6.12 14.17 8.14
CA SER A 294 6.10 15.28 7.19
C SER A 294 6.10 16.65 7.86
N GLU A 295 6.80 17.59 7.24
CA GLU A 295 6.88 19.00 7.64
C GLU A 295 6.37 19.88 6.49
N PRO A 296 5.95 21.14 6.75
CA PRO A 296 5.41 22.02 5.71
C PRO A 296 6.29 22.16 4.45
N ASN A 297 7.62 22.07 4.63
CA ASN A 297 8.59 22.18 3.55
C ASN A 297 9.33 20.87 3.24
N THR A 298 8.94 19.74 3.87
CA THR A 298 9.66 18.47 3.76
C THR A 298 8.70 17.28 3.79
N GLY A 299 8.43 16.70 2.62
CA GLY A 299 7.66 15.45 2.46
C GLY A 299 8.53 14.32 1.89
N SER A 300 8.69 14.30 0.56
CA SER A 300 9.43 13.25 -0.15
C SER A 300 10.90 13.12 0.30
N ASP A 301 11.59 14.24 0.55
CA ASP A 301 12.96 14.25 1.11
C ASP A 301 12.94 14.24 2.65
N LEU A 302 12.36 13.19 3.24
CA LEU A 302 12.22 13.08 4.70
C LEU A 302 13.58 13.17 5.45
N GLY A 303 14.69 12.82 4.78
CA GLY A 303 16.05 12.95 5.32
C GLY A 303 16.44 14.38 5.71
N SER A 304 15.80 15.38 5.10
CA SER A 304 16.09 16.81 5.29
C SER A 304 15.17 17.52 6.30
N LEU A 305 14.37 16.77 7.07
CA LEU A 305 13.49 17.36 8.08
C LEU A 305 14.25 18.17 9.14
N LYS A 306 13.58 19.16 9.73
CA LYS A 306 14.17 20.20 10.60
C LYS A 306 13.65 20.15 12.04
N THR A 307 12.54 19.49 12.33
CA THR A 307 12.05 19.30 13.70
C THR A 307 13.16 18.68 14.54
N ARG A 308 13.54 19.35 15.63
CA ARG A 308 14.67 18.97 16.46
C ARG A 308 14.20 18.41 17.79
N ALA A 309 15.00 17.52 18.37
CA ALA A 309 14.84 17.05 19.73
C ALA A 309 16.16 17.23 20.48
N VAL A 310 16.15 18.03 21.55
CA VAL A 310 17.32 18.27 22.40
C VAL A 310 17.16 17.48 23.69
N LYS A 311 18.14 16.64 24.02
CA LYS A 311 18.12 15.88 25.26
C LYS A 311 18.53 16.77 26.44
N GLU A 312 17.66 16.87 27.44
CA GLU A 312 17.90 17.60 28.69
C GLU A 312 17.62 16.66 29.87
N GLY A 313 18.69 16.08 30.44
CA GLY A 313 18.56 15.06 31.47
C GLY A 313 17.81 13.81 30.96
N ASN A 314 16.65 13.52 31.57
CA ASN A 314 15.83 12.34 31.28
C ASN A 314 14.67 12.63 30.31
N VAL A 315 14.67 13.79 29.65
CA VAL A 315 13.66 14.17 28.66
C VAL A 315 14.31 14.65 27.35
N TYR A 316 13.56 14.56 26.27
CA TYR A 316 13.78 15.33 25.05
C TYR A 316 12.81 16.50 25.01
N LYS A 317 13.32 17.69 24.66
CA LYS A 317 12.53 18.85 24.28
C LYS A 317 12.47 18.95 22.77
N ILE A 318 11.26 18.83 22.24
CA ILE A 318 11.00 18.81 20.80
C ILE A 318 10.55 20.18 20.34
N THR A 319 11.09 20.66 19.24
CA THR A 319 10.66 21.92 18.61
C THR A 319 10.65 21.81 17.10
N GLY A 320 9.53 22.16 16.48
CA GLY A 320 9.35 22.10 15.03
C GLY A 320 7.89 22.06 14.61
N ASN A 321 7.67 22.00 13.30
CA ASN A 321 6.33 21.98 12.72
C ASN A 321 6.16 20.71 11.88
N LYS A 322 5.02 20.07 12.03
CA LYS A 322 4.58 18.88 11.31
C LYS A 322 3.24 19.17 10.65
N THR A 323 2.97 18.51 9.52
CA THR A 323 1.72 18.70 8.76
C THR A 323 1.32 17.39 8.10
N TRP A 324 0.09 17.32 7.60
CA TRP A 324 -0.52 16.11 7.05
C TRP A 324 -0.53 14.95 8.05
N ILE A 325 -0.70 15.26 9.35
CA ILE A 325 -0.71 14.26 10.40
C ILE A 325 -2.13 13.70 10.54
N THR A 326 -2.37 12.56 9.91
CA THR A 326 -3.65 11.87 10.01
C THR A 326 -3.93 11.44 11.45
N HIS A 327 -5.16 11.65 11.93
CA HIS A 327 -5.64 11.21 13.26
C HIS A 327 -4.90 11.83 14.46
N GLY A 328 -4.18 12.93 14.25
CA GLY A 328 -3.33 13.56 15.27
C GLY A 328 -4.02 13.86 16.61
N ALA A 329 -5.25 14.35 16.60
CA ALA A 329 -5.95 14.74 17.84
C ALA A 329 -6.25 13.53 18.76
N ARG A 330 -6.71 12.40 18.21
CA ARG A 330 -7.25 11.27 19.00
C ARG A 330 -6.25 10.17 19.34
N THR A 331 -4.97 10.35 18.99
CA THR A 331 -3.90 9.38 19.26
C THR A 331 -3.29 9.56 20.64
N ASP A 332 -2.69 8.50 21.16
CA ASP A 332 -2.00 8.49 22.46
C ASP A 332 -0.48 8.48 22.29
N ILE A 333 -0.02 7.99 21.15
CA ILE A 333 1.41 7.84 20.83
C ILE A 333 1.68 8.29 19.40
N MET A 334 2.71 9.12 19.25
CA MET A 334 3.21 9.58 17.96
C MET A 334 4.55 8.89 17.69
N THR A 335 4.65 8.15 16.59
CA THR A 335 5.96 7.71 16.07
C THR A 335 6.56 8.90 15.33
N MET A 336 7.35 9.72 16.03
CA MET A 336 7.79 11.02 15.56
C MET A 336 9.23 10.98 15.08
N MET A 337 9.46 11.33 13.81
CA MET A 337 10.81 11.50 13.27
C MET A 337 11.32 12.91 13.56
N VAL A 338 12.47 12.98 14.22
CA VAL A 338 13.12 14.22 14.66
C VAL A 338 14.62 14.18 14.39
N ARG A 339 15.24 15.34 14.27
CA ARG A 339 16.69 15.49 14.21
C ARG A 339 17.25 15.63 15.63
N THR A 340 18.02 14.63 16.07
CA THR A 340 18.71 14.69 17.37
C THR A 340 20.16 15.16 17.22
N ASN A 341 20.79 14.95 16.05
CA ASN A 341 22.11 15.48 15.75
C ASN A 341 22.03 16.57 14.65
N PRO A 342 22.16 17.86 14.98
CA PRO A 342 22.10 18.95 14.01
C PRO A 342 23.34 19.04 13.11
N ASN A 343 24.46 18.44 13.52
CA ASN A 343 25.72 18.48 12.77
C ASN A 343 25.79 17.37 11.70
N GLU A 344 24.92 16.36 11.79
CA GLU A 344 24.85 15.27 10.82
C GLU A 344 23.78 15.57 9.76
N LYS A 345 24.22 15.71 8.51
CA LYS A 345 23.35 16.00 7.37
C LYS A 345 22.56 14.76 6.94
N GLY A 346 21.39 15.00 6.32
CA GLY A 346 20.53 13.97 5.80
C GLY A 346 20.01 13.02 6.88
N TYR A 347 19.80 11.76 6.49
CA TYR A 347 19.08 10.78 7.29
C TYR A 347 19.81 10.29 8.55
N LYS A 348 21.14 10.41 8.60
CA LYS A 348 21.96 9.87 9.70
C LYS A 348 21.78 10.66 11.01
N GLY A 349 21.33 11.90 10.94
CA GLY A 349 21.02 12.73 12.12
C GLY A 349 19.62 12.51 12.68
N LEU A 350 18.84 11.58 12.12
CA LEU A 350 17.43 11.40 12.45
C LEU A 350 17.20 10.24 13.42
N SER A 351 16.30 10.47 14.36
CA SER A 351 15.85 9.51 15.37
C SER A 351 14.33 9.44 15.37
N ILE A 352 13.78 8.29 15.79
CA ILE A 352 12.34 8.16 16.06
C ILE A 352 12.13 8.23 17.57
N ILE A 353 11.17 9.05 17.99
CA ILE A 353 10.70 9.11 19.37
C ILE A 353 9.25 8.61 19.42
N LEU A 354 8.97 7.70 20.35
CA LEU A 354 7.65 7.22 20.71
C LEU A 354 6.97 8.25 21.64
N ALA A 355 6.57 9.38 21.07
CA ALA A 355 6.10 10.55 21.80
C ALA A 355 4.68 10.34 22.34
N GLU A 356 4.57 10.10 23.65
CA GLU A 356 3.33 10.01 24.40
C GLU A 356 2.60 11.36 24.45
N LYS A 357 1.28 11.34 24.28
CA LYS A 357 0.44 12.51 24.54
C LYS A 357 -0.96 12.11 25.04
N PRO A 358 -1.66 12.98 25.77
CA PRO A 358 -3.09 12.84 25.97
C PRO A 358 -3.87 12.93 24.64
N ARG A 359 -4.98 12.19 24.55
CA ARG A 359 -5.98 12.40 23.50
C ARG A 359 -6.60 13.79 23.67
N GLY A 360 -6.84 14.47 22.55
CA GLY A 360 -7.62 15.70 22.52
C GLY A 360 -9.12 15.44 22.45
N THR A 361 -9.86 16.54 22.49
CA THR A 361 -11.30 16.63 22.18
C THR A 361 -11.50 17.56 21.01
N ASP A 362 -12.70 17.61 20.42
CA ASP A 362 -12.99 18.56 19.33
C ASP A 362 -12.77 20.02 19.74
N LYS A 363 -12.95 20.34 21.02
CA LYS A 363 -12.72 21.69 21.56
C LYS A 363 -11.25 21.98 21.86
N GLU A 364 -10.49 20.94 22.21
CA GLU A 364 -9.08 21.04 22.58
C GLU A 364 -8.33 19.83 22.00
N PRO A 365 -7.98 19.86 20.70
CA PRO A 365 -7.43 18.70 19.99
C PRO A 365 -6.00 18.35 20.43
N PHE A 366 -5.27 19.33 20.98
CA PHE A 366 -3.88 19.18 21.42
C PHE A 366 -3.68 19.75 22.84
N PRO A 367 -4.13 19.04 23.89
CA PRO A 367 -4.06 19.53 25.26
C PRO A 367 -2.66 19.37 25.90
N ALA A 368 -1.72 18.73 25.20
CA ALA A 368 -0.38 18.51 25.73
C ALA A 368 0.43 19.81 25.76
N LYS A 369 1.12 20.08 26.88
CA LYS A 369 1.98 21.26 27.01
C LYS A 369 3.07 21.27 25.94
N GLY A 370 3.26 22.41 25.28
CA GLY A 370 4.25 22.56 24.21
C GLY A 370 3.83 21.95 22.87
N MET A 371 2.58 21.51 22.74
CA MET A 371 1.98 21.03 21.50
C MET A 371 0.76 21.90 21.17
N SER A 372 0.63 22.30 19.91
CA SER A 372 -0.54 23.01 19.40
C SER A 372 -0.77 22.62 17.95
N GLY A 373 -1.95 22.87 17.42
CA GLY A 373 -2.26 22.50 16.05
C GLY A 373 -3.69 22.77 15.67
N SER A 374 -3.98 22.62 14.39
CA SER A 374 -5.31 22.79 13.81
C SER A 374 -5.56 21.73 12.75
N GLU A 375 -6.83 21.44 12.52
CA GLU A 375 -7.27 20.64 11.38
C GLU A 375 -6.90 21.33 10.05
N ILE A 376 -6.58 20.51 9.05
CA ILE A 376 -6.46 20.88 7.65
C ILE A 376 -7.76 20.46 6.98
N GLU A 377 -8.43 21.40 6.30
CA GLU A 377 -9.59 21.09 5.47
C GLU A 377 -9.15 20.31 4.21
N VAL A 378 -9.64 19.07 4.07
CA VAL A 378 -9.23 18.15 3.00
C VAL A 378 -10.40 17.78 2.09
N LEU A 379 -10.12 17.59 0.79
CA LEU A 379 -11.09 17.02 -0.14
C LEU A 379 -11.39 15.56 0.21
N GLY A 380 -12.65 15.26 0.52
CA GLY A 380 -13.20 13.89 0.62
C GLY A 380 -12.80 13.12 1.89
N TYR A 381 -11.54 12.68 1.99
CA TYR A 381 -11.04 11.81 3.06
C TYR A 381 -10.89 12.55 4.39
N ARG A 382 -11.96 12.61 5.20
CA ARG A 382 -12.00 13.41 6.45
C ARG A 382 -12.25 12.64 7.76
N GLY A 383 -12.53 11.35 7.73
CA GLY A 383 -12.96 10.58 8.91
C GLY A 383 -11.88 10.33 9.98
N MET A 384 -10.61 10.62 9.69
CA MET A 384 -9.57 10.73 10.72
C MET A 384 -9.06 12.15 10.92
N LYS A 385 -9.39 13.05 9.98
CA LYS A 385 -8.85 14.39 9.81
C LYS A 385 -7.32 14.41 9.69
N GLU A 386 -6.82 15.48 9.10
CA GLU A 386 -5.41 15.76 8.92
C GLU A 386 -5.08 17.02 9.71
N TYR A 387 -3.92 17.07 10.35
CA TYR A 387 -3.56 18.18 11.23
C TYR A 387 -2.21 18.78 10.89
N GLU A 388 -2.13 20.10 11.04
CA GLU A 388 -0.88 20.80 11.30
C GLU A 388 -0.61 20.78 12.79
N ILE A 389 0.63 20.49 13.18
CA ILE A 389 1.03 20.38 14.58
C ILE A 389 2.36 21.11 14.77
N ALA A 390 2.35 22.10 15.65
CA ALA A 390 3.53 22.81 16.13
C ALA A 390 3.94 22.28 17.50
N PHE A 391 5.24 22.05 17.65
CA PHE A 391 5.89 21.69 18.90
C PHE A 391 6.79 22.84 19.34
N ASP A 392 6.57 23.35 20.55
CA ASP A 392 7.43 24.31 21.23
C ASP A 392 7.83 23.76 22.59
N ASN A 393 9.07 23.27 22.67
CA ASN A 393 9.62 22.58 23.84
C ASN A 393 8.69 21.46 24.38
N PHE A 394 8.02 20.73 23.48
CA PHE A 394 7.22 19.57 23.85
C PHE A 394 8.12 18.51 24.50
N GLU A 395 7.76 18.08 25.72
CA GLU A 395 8.58 17.18 26.52
C GLU A 395 8.14 15.73 26.36
N THR A 396 9.11 14.84 26.15
CA THR A 396 8.91 13.39 26.15
C THR A 396 10.08 12.71 26.86
N LYS A 397 9.84 11.60 27.54
CA LYS A 397 10.89 10.89 28.28
C LYS A 397 11.99 10.40 27.33
N SER A 398 13.24 10.46 27.75
CA SER A 398 14.36 9.97 26.93
C SER A 398 14.32 8.48 26.68
N GLU A 399 13.66 7.70 27.56
CA GLU A 399 13.42 6.27 27.38
C GLU A 399 12.52 5.95 26.16
N ASN A 400 11.77 6.95 25.67
CA ASN A 400 10.90 6.83 24.51
C ASN A 400 11.64 7.04 23.17
N LEU A 401 12.94 7.32 23.17
CA LEU A 401 13.77 7.16 21.97
C LEU A 401 13.69 5.71 21.51
N LEU A 402 13.22 5.45 20.28
CA LEU A 402 13.06 4.09 19.77
C LEU A 402 14.41 3.38 19.63
N GLY A 403 14.56 2.25 20.31
CA GLY A 403 15.84 1.54 20.39
C GLY A 403 16.82 2.23 21.34
N SER A 404 18.11 1.90 21.21
CA SER A 404 19.15 2.32 22.17
C SER A 404 19.96 3.54 21.75
N GLU A 405 19.96 3.90 20.47
CA GLU A 405 20.89 4.87 19.89
C GLU A 405 20.16 5.92 19.06
N GLU A 406 20.60 7.17 19.17
CA GLU A 406 20.20 8.24 18.26
C GLU A 406 20.75 8.01 16.84
N GLY A 407 20.14 8.63 15.83
CA GLY A 407 20.58 8.56 14.44
C GLY A 407 20.17 7.27 13.71
N LYS A 408 19.37 6.41 14.34
CA LYS A 408 18.85 5.17 13.74
C LYS A 408 17.46 5.30 13.15
N GLY A 409 16.77 6.42 13.37
CA GLY A 409 15.35 6.59 13.07
C GLY A 409 15.01 6.28 11.62
N PHE A 410 15.78 6.82 10.67
CA PHE A 410 15.50 6.59 9.26
C PHE A 410 15.67 5.11 8.86
N LYS A 411 16.68 4.42 9.39
CA LYS A 411 16.88 2.99 9.12
C LYS A 411 15.75 2.14 9.70
N GLN A 412 15.36 2.41 10.94
CA GLN A 412 14.21 1.77 11.59
C GLN A 412 12.92 1.97 10.78
N LEU A 413 12.69 3.17 10.24
CA LEU A 413 11.55 3.42 9.35
C LEU A 413 11.63 2.59 8.06
N MET A 414 12.81 2.51 7.43
CA MET A 414 12.98 1.74 6.18
C MET A 414 12.64 0.26 6.33
N GLU A 415 12.83 -0.33 7.51
CA GLU A 415 12.44 -1.72 7.79
C GLU A 415 10.91 -1.94 7.73
N THR A 416 10.10 -0.88 7.84
CA THR A 416 8.62 -0.96 7.79
C THR A 416 8.04 -0.61 6.41
N VAL A 417 8.87 -0.13 5.48
CA VAL A 417 8.40 0.38 4.17
C VAL A 417 7.75 -0.72 3.34
N GLU A 418 8.21 -1.96 3.47
CA GLU A 418 7.61 -3.11 2.79
C GLU A 418 6.14 -3.30 3.20
N SER A 419 5.86 -3.43 4.50
CA SER A 419 4.48 -3.54 5.01
C SER A 419 3.66 -2.30 4.71
N ALA A 420 4.24 -1.10 4.81
CA ALA A 420 3.52 0.13 4.49
C ALA A 420 3.08 0.19 3.01
N ARG A 421 3.92 -0.31 2.09
CA ARG A 421 3.59 -0.43 0.66
C ARG A 421 2.51 -1.48 0.43
N ILE A 422 2.66 -2.66 1.03
CA ILE A 422 1.66 -3.75 0.95
C ILE A 422 0.29 -3.26 1.43
N GLN A 423 0.24 -2.59 2.59
CA GLN A 423 -1.00 -2.04 3.14
C GLN A 423 -1.56 -0.85 2.36
N THR A 424 -0.72 -0.13 1.62
CA THR A 424 -1.21 0.89 0.69
C THR A 424 -1.86 0.25 -0.52
N ALA A 425 -1.29 -0.84 -1.04
CA ALA A 425 -1.93 -1.63 -2.11
C ALA A 425 -3.25 -2.26 -1.64
N ALA A 426 -3.29 -2.84 -0.43
CA ALA A 426 -4.50 -3.42 0.16
C ALA A 426 -5.62 -2.40 0.42
N ARG A 427 -5.30 -1.11 0.60
CA ARG A 427 -6.33 -0.04 0.71
C ARG A 427 -6.81 0.46 -0.65
N ALA A 428 -6.04 0.21 -1.70
CA ALA A 428 -6.33 0.63 -3.06
C ALA A 428 -7.14 -0.43 -3.84
N ILE A 429 -6.91 -1.71 -3.53
CA ILE A 429 -7.83 -2.83 -3.82
C ILE A 429 -9.10 -2.62 -3.00
#